data_AF-A0A843RZ82-F1
#
_entry.id   AF-A0A843RZ82-F1
#
_cell.length_a   1.000
_cell.length_b   1.000
_cell.length_c   1.000
_cell.angle_alpha   90.00
_cell.angle_beta   90.00
_cell.angle_gamma   90.00
#
_symmetry.space_group_name_H-M   'P 1'
#
loop_
_entity.id
_entity.type
_entity.pdbx_description
1 polymer ?
#
loop_
_entity_poly.entity_id
_entity_poly.type
_entity_poly.pdbx_seq_one_letter_code
_entity_poly.pdbx_strand_id
1 'polypeptide(L)'
;MHFRDNDLGSNQTPPYEEGGLTAFGKAVVREANRLGIIVDLAHANTRTIMDALEISATPIVFSHTGAKALYEGDRYLTDAEIRSIAADGGLVGIWPAAALKDIDGMIRHIDYVKRLVGVDHIAIGSDLRGMQYLQAFGEEANFRAIVDRLLDAGYSDDEVGKIMGGNFFRLWEQVSGSAARR
;
A
#
# COMPACT_ATOMS: atom_id res chain seq x y z
N MET A 1 4.22 11.36 -7.67
CA MET A 1 3.08 11.47 -8.62
C MET A 1 1.76 11.34 -7.87
N HIS A 2 0.64 11.65 -8.51
CA HIS A 2 -0.70 11.40 -7.98
C HIS A 2 -1.65 11.02 -9.14
N PHE A 3 -2.63 11.84 -9.50
CA PHE A 3 -3.47 11.62 -10.68
C PHE A 3 -2.83 12.05 -12.01
N ARG A 4 -1.57 12.47 -11.96
CA ARG A 4 -0.78 12.93 -13.10
C ARG A 4 0.68 12.56 -12.89
N ASP A 5 1.37 12.39 -13.99
CA ASP A 5 2.81 12.32 -14.06
C ASP A 5 3.42 13.62 -13.51
N ASN A 6 4.63 13.51 -12.98
CA ASN A 6 5.43 14.65 -12.58
C ASN A 6 6.91 14.35 -12.79
N ASP A 7 7.79 15.29 -12.43
CA ASP A 7 9.23 15.15 -12.64
C ASP A 7 9.87 13.93 -11.92
N LEU A 8 9.12 13.25 -11.04
CA LEU A 8 9.58 12.03 -10.37
C LEU A 8 9.32 10.77 -11.20
N GLY A 9 8.19 10.69 -11.91
CA GLY A 9 7.84 9.53 -12.73
C GLY A 9 6.35 9.45 -13.10
N SER A 10 5.97 8.27 -13.60
CA SER A 10 4.65 8.04 -14.20
C SER A 10 3.60 7.42 -13.28
N ASN A 11 2.35 7.82 -13.51
CA ASN A 11 1.21 7.49 -12.68
C ASN A 11 0.33 6.38 -13.29
N GLN A 12 -0.48 5.73 -12.46
CA GLN A 12 -1.38 4.63 -12.86
C GLN A 12 -2.81 5.07 -13.22
N THR A 13 -3.07 6.37 -13.47
CA THR A 13 -4.39 6.88 -13.86
C THR A 13 -4.34 7.59 -15.23
N PRO A 14 -5.40 7.48 -16.05
CA PRO A 14 -5.41 8.06 -17.38
C PRO A 14 -5.13 9.58 -17.40
N PRO A 15 -4.42 10.08 -18.43
CA PRO A 15 -3.82 9.34 -19.55
C PRO A 15 -2.59 8.52 -19.11
N TYR A 16 -2.48 7.30 -19.64
CA TYR A 16 -1.38 6.39 -19.28
C TYR A 16 -0.09 6.74 -20.02
N GLU A 17 1.01 6.69 -19.29
CA GLU A 17 2.36 6.70 -19.83
C GLU A 17 3.09 5.42 -19.44
N GLU A 18 3.90 4.88 -20.36
CA GLU A 18 4.75 3.69 -20.11
C GLU A 18 6.04 4.04 -19.35
N GLY A 19 6.22 5.31 -18.99
CA GLY A 19 7.38 5.81 -18.25
C GLY A 19 7.50 5.19 -16.85
N GLY A 20 8.68 5.36 -16.25
CA GLY A 20 8.99 4.90 -14.89
C GLY A 20 9.46 6.05 -14.02
N LEU A 21 10.33 5.74 -13.05
CA LEU A 21 11.05 6.80 -12.35
C LEU A 21 12.00 7.50 -13.32
N THR A 22 11.96 8.83 -13.34
CA THR A 22 12.95 9.65 -14.05
C THR A 22 14.31 9.55 -13.36
N ALA A 23 15.38 10.06 -13.99
CA ALA A 23 16.69 10.16 -13.32
C ALA A 23 16.61 10.98 -12.01
N PHE A 24 15.79 12.05 -12.00
CA PHE A 24 15.54 12.85 -10.81
C PHE A 24 14.73 12.07 -9.77
N GLY A 25 13.67 11.35 -10.17
CA GLY A 25 12.91 10.48 -9.27
C GLY A 25 13.77 9.41 -8.59
N LYS A 26 14.69 8.78 -9.35
CA LYS A 26 15.67 7.84 -8.78
C LYS A 26 16.61 8.50 -7.77
N ALA A 27 17.00 9.76 -7.99
CA ALA A 27 17.79 10.50 -7.01
C ALA A 27 16.98 10.82 -5.73
N VAL A 28 15.70 11.18 -5.88
CA VAL A 28 14.79 11.44 -4.76
C VAL A 28 14.56 10.19 -3.91
N VAL A 29 14.38 9.01 -4.51
CA VAL A 29 14.25 7.75 -3.77
C VAL A 29 15.49 7.48 -2.91
N ARG A 30 16.69 7.63 -3.49
CA ARG A 30 17.95 7.44 -2.75
C ARG A 30 18.09 8.43 -1.60
N GLU A 31 17.71 9.68 -1.82
CA GLU A 31 17.75 10.70 -0.78
C GLU A 31 16.71 10.44 0.32
N ALA A 32 15.51 9.96 -0.03
CA ALA A 32 14.51 9.53 0.94
C ALA A 32 15.05 8.38 1.81
N ASN A 33 15.68 7.36 1.21
CA ASN A 33 16.31 6.28 1.97
C ASN A 33 17.42 6.81 2.89
N ARG A 34 18.23 7.77 2.43
CA ARG A 34 19.30 8.40 3.23
C ARG A 34 18.74 9.13 4.45
N LEU A 35 17.61 9.81 4.29
CA LEU A 35 16.94 10.59 5.33
C LEU A 35 16.02 9.76 6.22
N GLY A 36 15.78 8.49 5.91
CA GLY A 36 14.82 7.66 6.65
C GLY A 36 13.37 8.07 6.38
N ILE A 37 13.09 8.57 5.19
CA ILE A 37 11.74 8.90 4.71
C ILE A 37 11.18 7.66 4.01
N ILE A 38 9.98 7.25 4.40
CA ILE A 38 9.24 6.16 3.75
C ILE A 38 8.85 6.59 2.34
N VAL A 39 9.19 5.78 1.35
CA VAL A 39 8.75 5.97 -0.04
C VAL A 39 7.40 5.28 -0.21
N ASP A 40 6.37 6.09 -0.47
CA ASP A 40 5.03 5.62 -0.82
C ASP A 40 4.80 5.70 -2.33
N LEU A 41 4.36 4.59 -2.90
CA LEU A 41 4.15 4.40 -4.33
C LEU A 41 2.67 4.27 -4.70
N ALA A 42 1.75 4.52 -3.76
CA ALA A 42 0.36 4.73 -4.14
C ALA A 42 0.30 5.78 -5.28
N HIS A 43 -0.39 5.46 -6.37
CA HIS A 43 -0.40 6.21 -7.64
C HIS A 43 0.68 5.95 -8.67
N ALA A 44 1.77 5.28 -8.33
CA ALA A 44 2.78 4.88 -9.31
C ALA A 44 2.23 3.80 -10.26
N ASN A 45 2.58 3.86 -11.54
CA ASN A 45 2.37 2.73 -12.45
C ASN A 45 3.36 1.59 -12.17
N THR A 46 3.15 0.43 -12.80
CA THR A 46 4.00 -0.75 -12.64
C THR A 46 5.48 -0.45 -12.86
N ARG A 47 5.82 0.30 -13.92
CA ARG A 47 7.23 0.59 -14.24
C ARG A 47 7.89 1.42 -13.13
N THR A 48 7.21 2.44 -12.62
CA THR A 48 7.68 3.26 -11.50
C THR A 48 7.83 2.42 -10.22
N ILE A 49 6.88 1.52 -9.94
CA ILE A 49 6.99 0.60 -8.80
C ILE A 49 8.25 -0.25 -8.90
N MET A 50 8.46 -0.90 -10.05
CA MET A 50 9.63 -1.77 -10.26
C MET A 50 10.95 -0.99 -10.23
N ASP A 51 11.00 0.20 -10.85
CA ASP A 51 12.20 1.06 -10.79
C ASP A 51 12.53 1.49 -9.35
N ALA A 52 11.52 1.75 -8.51
CA ALA A 52 11.71 2.10 -7.10
C ALA A 52 12.24 0.90 -6.29
N LEU A 53 11.63 -0.28 -6.46
CA LEU A 53 12.06 -1.51 -5.80
C LEU A 53 13.49 -1.91 -6.18
N GLU A 54 13.92 -1.66 -7.41
CA GLU A 54 15.29 -1.97 -7.86
C GLU A 54 16.35 -1.13 -7.12
N ILE A 55 16.04 0.13 -6.78
CA ILE A 55 17.03 1.09 -6.26
C ILE A 55 16.88 1.40 -4.77
N SER A 56 15.72 1.10 -4.18
CA SER A 56 15.43 1.47 -2.80
C SER A 56 16.29 0.64 -1.85
N ALA A 57 16.92 1.30 -0.88
CA ALA A 57 17.69 0.64 0.16
C ALA A 57 16.86 0.30 1.41
N THR A 58 15.60 0.72 1.45
CA THR A 58 14.66 0.47 2.54
C THR A 58 13.31 0.04 1.98
N PRO A 59 12.48 -0.70 2.75
CA PRO A 59 11.17 -1.12 2.29
C PRO A 59 10.30 0.04 1.84
N ILE A 60 9.52 -0.19 0.79
CA ILE A 60 8.53 0.78 0.29
C ILE A 60 7.13 0.49 0.83
N VAL A 61 6.23 1.46 0.71
CA VAL A 61 4.82 1.33 1.03
C VAL A 61 3.97 1.57 -0.22
N PHE A 62 2.88 0.85 -0.36
CA PHE A 62 1.77 1.23 -1.23
C PHE A 62 0.57 1.53 -0.34
N SER A 63 0.42 2.79 0.06
CA SER A 63 -0.35 3.14 1.26
C SER A 63 -1.85 2.86 1.17
N HIS A 64 -2.44 2.87 -0.03
CA HIS A 64 -3.87 2.65 -0.22
C HIS A 64 -4.19 2.08 -1.62
N THR A 65 -4.75 0.87 -1.64
CA THR A 65 -5.06 0.09 -2.86
C THR A 65 -5.97 -1.11 -2.55
N GLY A 66 -6.03 -2.07 -3.48
CA GLY A 66 -6.48 -3.44 -3.29
C GLY A 66 -5.86 -4.39 -4.33
N ALA A 67 -6.24 -5.67 -4.31
CA ALA A 67 -5.80 -6.65 -5.30
C ALA A 67 -6.63 -6.62 -6.60
N LYS A 68 -5.94 -6.50 -7.75
CA LYS A 68 -6.56 -6.41 -9.08
C LYS A 68 -7.27 -7.70 -9.51
N ALA A 69 -6.82 -8.84 -8.99
CA ALA A 69 -7.47 -10.14 -9.22
C ALA A 69 -8.91 -10.23 -8.70
N LEU A 70 -9.31 -9.33 -7.78
CA LEU A 70 -10.68 -9.27 -7.24
C LEU A 70 -11.50 -8.12 -7.81
N TYR A 71 -10.83 -7.08 -8.35
CA TYR A 71 -11.45 -5.91 -8.93
C TYR A 71 -10.54 -5.29 -9.99
N GLU A 72 -10.97 -5.31 -11.26
CA GLU A 72 -10.20 -4.78 -12.39
C GLU A 72 -10.27 -3.25 -12.45
N GLY A 73 -9.55 -2.58 -11.54
CA GLY A 73 -9.35 -1.13 -11.55
C GLY A 73 -7.87 -0.75 -11.64
N ASP A 74 -7.57 0.42 -12.20
CA ASP A 74 -6.19 0.89 -12.39
C ASP A 74 -5.51 1.32 -11.09
N ARG A 75 -6.28 1.45 -10.01
CA ARG A 75 -5.81 1.73 -8.65
C ARG A 75 -5.38 0.48 -7.87
N TYR A 76 -5.57 -0.70 -8.44
CA TYR A 76 -5.39 -1.99 -7.78
C TYR A 76 -4.12 -2.67 -8.29
N LEU A 77 -3.36 -3.28 -7.37
CA LEU A 77 -2.11 -3.95 -7.68
C LEU A 77 -2.33 -5.35 -8.25
N THR A 78 -1.51 -5.70 -9.24
CA THR A 78 -1.36 -7.07 -9.72
C THR A 78 -0.66 -7.96 -8.67
N ASP A 79 -0.83 -9.28 -8.79
CA ASP A 79 -0.13 -10.25 -7.94
C ASP A 79 1.39 -10.09 -7.98
N ALA A 80 1.94 -9.78 -9.16
CA ALA A 80 3.37 -9.59 -9.34
C ALA A 80 3.88 -8.37 -8.56
N GLU A 81 3.14 -7.25 -8.58
CA GLU A 81 3.48 -6.06 -7.81
C GLU A 81 3.37 -6.33 -6.30
N ILE A 82 2.28 -6.96 -5.85
CA ILE A 82 2.09 -7.33 -4.43
C ILE A 82 3.26 -8.18 -3.93
N ARG A 83 3.65 -9.20 -4.70
CA ARG A 83 4.78 -10.08 -4.36
C ARG A 83 6.11 -9.33 -4.33
N SER A 84 6.33 -8.43 -5.27
CA SER A 84 7.58 -7.66 -5.35
C SER A 84 7.71 -6.68 -4.18
N ILE A 85 6.61 -6.02 -3.81
CA ILE A 85 6.56 -5.14 -2.63
C ILE A 85 6.84 -5.92 -1.34
N ALA A 86 6.22 -7.10 -1.19
CA ALA A 86 6.42 -7.93 -0.02
C ALA A 86 7.84 -8.51 0.07
N ALA A 87 8.42 -8.92 -1.06
CA ALA A 87 9.79 -9.44 -1.11
C ALA A 87 10.84 -8.44 -0.61
N ASP A 88 10.58 -7.14 -0.75
CA ASP A 88 11.41 -6.04 -0.23
C ASP A 88 11.09 -5.67 1.24
N GLY A 89 10.19 -6.41 1.89
CA GLY A 89 9.74 -6.13 3.27
C GLY A 89 8.66 -5.06 3.39
N GLY A 90 8.11 -4.60 2.25
CA GLY A 90 7.16 -3.50 2.14
C GLY A 90 5.75 -3.82 2.60
N LEU A 91 4.85 -2.84 2.48
CA LEU A 91 3.44 -2.94 2.91
C LEU A 91 2.46 -2.59 1.79
N VAL A 92 1.36 -3.32 1.76
CA VAL A 92 0.18 -3.05 0.93
C VAL A 92 -0.97 -2.61 1.84
N GLY A 93 -1.37 -1.35 1.73
CA GLY A 93 -2.49 -0.78 2.46
C GLY A 93 -3.81 -1.07 1.75
N ILE A 94 -4.71 -1.81 2.39
CA ILE A 94 -6.05 -2.08 1.86
C ILE A 94 -6.99 -0.95 2.26
N TRP A 95 -7.62 -0.32 1.28
CA TRP A 95 -8.53 0.80 1.51
C TRP A 95 -10.01 0.38 1.56
N PRO A 96 -10.86 1.05 2.35
CA PRO A 96 -12.30 0.83 2.41
C PRO A 96 -13.03 1.59 1.28
N ALA A 97 -12.60 1.42 0.02
CA ALA A 97 -13.15 2.16 -1.11
C ALA A 97 -14.63 1.89 -1.37
N ALA A 98 -15.37 2.91 -1.79
CA ALA A 98 -16.78 2.81 -2.18
C ALA A 98 -17.06 1.82 -3.33
N ALA A 99 -16.04 1.48 -4.13
CA ALA A 99 -16.15 0.43 -5.15
C ALA A 99 -16.36 -0.98 -4.56
N LEU A 100 -16.02 -1.16 -3.28
CA LEU A 100 -16.30 -2.39 -2.55
C LEU A 100 -17.76 -2.40 -2.12
N LYS A 101 -18.44 -3.52 -2.37
CA LYS A 101 -19.86 -3.71 -2.02
C LYS A 101 -20.12 -3.55 -0.51
N ASP A 102 -19.24 -4.13 0.30
CA ASP A 102 -19.41 -4.31 1.75
C ASP A 102 -18.05 -4.49 2.43
N ILE A 103 -18.06 -4.53 3.76
CA ILE A 103 -16.86 -4.80 4.56
C ILE A 103 -16.29 -6.19 4.27
N ASP A 104 -17.14 -7.17 3.89
CA ASP A 104 -16.70 -8.47 3.42
C ASP A 104 -15.84 -8.36 2.15
N GLY A 105 -16.16 -7.44 1.25
CA GLY A 105 -15.33 -7.09 0.11
C GLY A 105 -13.94 -6.66 0.52
N MET A 106 -13.84 -5.79 1.53
CA MET A 106 -12.55 -5.36 2.07
C MET A 106 -11.78 -6.55 2.68
N ILE A 107 -12.44 -7.41 3.46
CA ILE A 107 -11.79 -8.59 4.05
C ILE A 107 -11.33 -9.58 2.98
N ARG A 108 -12.09 -9.77 1.89
CA ARG A 108 -11.64 -10.62 0.77
C ARG A 108 -10.33 -10.12 0.17
N HIS A 109 -10.13 -8.81 0.08
CA HIS A 109 -8.85 -8.24 -0.37
C HIS A 109 -7.72 -8.51 0.64
N ILE A 110 -7.99 -8.36 1.94
CA ILE A 110 -7.03 -8.68 3.01
C ILE A 110 -6.65 -10.18 2.96
N ASP A 111 -7.63 -11.08 2.90
CA ASP A 111 -7.42 -12.54 2.80
C ASP A 111 -6.60 -12.91 1.57
N TYR A 112 -6.89 -12.26 0.45
CA TYR A 112 -6.19 -12.51 -0.80
C TYR A 112 -4.71 -12.12 -0.70
N VAL A 113 -4.41 -10.92 -0.20
CA VAL A 113 -3.01 -10.50 0.01
C VAL A 113 -2.32 -11.38 1.05
N LYS A 114 -3.00 -11.73 2.15
CA LYS A 114 -2.48 -12.66 3.17
C LYS A 114 -2.08 -13.99 2.57
N ARG A 115 -2.90 -14.57 1.69
CA ARG A 115 -2.58 -15.82 0.98
C ARG A 115 -1.40 -15.68 0.01
N LEU A 116 -1.22 -14.51 -0.60
CA LEU A 116 -0.13 -14.29 -1.55
C LEU A 116 1.22 -14.11 -0.88
N VAL A 117 1.27 -13.32 0.20
CA VAL A 117 2.52 -12.81 0.78
C VAL A 117 2.61 -12.89 2.30
N GLY A 118 1.55 -13.30 3.00
CA GLY A 118 1.50 -13.35 4.46
C GLY A 118 0.95 -12.06 5.10
N VAL A 119 0.58 -12.16 6.39
CA VAL A 119 -0.08 -11.07 7.12
C VAL A 119 0.85 -9.90 7.43
N ASP A 120 2.16 -10.12 7.50
CA ASP A 120 3.15 -9.11 7.90
C ASP A 120 3.34 -7.97 6.87
N HIS A 121 2.71 -8.09 5.70
CA HIS A 121 2.78 -7.15 4.58
C HIS A 121 1.49 -6.35 4.36
N ILE A 122 0.52 -6.46 5.27
CA ILE A 122 -0.80 -5.84 5.13
C ILE A 122 -0.93 -4.67 6.10
N ALA A 123 -1.51 -3.58 5.64
CA ALA A 123 -1.93 -2.45 6.47
C ALA A 123 -3.34 -1.99 6.10
N ILE A 124 -3.94 -1.14 6.94
CA ILE A 124 -5.15 -0.39 6.58
C ILE A 124 -4.75 1.00 6.07
N GLY A 125 -5.13 1.27 4.83
CA GLY A 125 -4.89 2.55 4.16
C GLY A 125 -6.19 3.25 3.86
N SER A 126 -6.76 4.00 4.80
CA SER A 126 -8.18 4.39 4.70
C SER A 126 -8.52 5.32 3.54
N ASP A 127 -7.55 6.11 3.05
CA ASP A 127 -7.80 7.25 2.15
C ASP A 127 -8.90 8.19 2.67
N LEU A 128 -8.95 8.33 4.01
CA LEU A 128 -9.95 9.14 4.71
C LEU A 128 -9.81 10.62 4.32
N ARG A 129 -10.95 11.24 4.00
CA ARG A 129 -11.15 12.51 3.30
C ARG A 129 -10.56 12.64 1.89
N GLY A 130 -10.04 11.56 1.28
CA GLY A 130 -9.53 11.54 -0.09
C GLY A 130 -10.54 11.10 -1.15
N MET A 131 -11.28 10.02 -0.88
CA MET A 131 -12.26 9.40 -1.79
C MET A 131 -13.56 9.02 -1.06
N GLN A 132 -14.58 8.53 -1.77
CA GLN A 132 -15.77 7.97 -1.13
C GLN A 132 -15.50 6.59 -0.52
N TYR A 133 -16.16 6.30 0.61
CA TYR A 133 -15.99 5.06 1.38
C TYR A 133 -17.12 4.05 1.16
N LEU A 134 -16.84 2.78 1.44
CA LEU A 134 -17.89 1.80 1.66
C LEU A 134 -18.76 2.20 2.87
N GLN A 135 -20.06 1.95 2.78
CA GLN A 135 -21.06 2.45 3.75
C GLN A 135 -20.76 2.04 5.19
N ALA A 136 -20.28 0.81 5.42
CA ALA A 136 -19.97 0.30 6.76
C ALA A 136 -18.78 1.02 7.44
N PHE A 137 -17.85 1.60 6.66
CA PHE A 137 -16.76 2.41 7.20
C PHE A 137 -17.24 3.84 7.53
N GLY A 138 -18.19 4.35 6.75
CA GLY A 138 -18.83 5.65 6.99
C GLY A 138 -17.87 6.84 6.85
N GLU A 139 -18.40 8.04 7.11
CA GLU A 139 -17.64 9.30 6.98
C GLU A 139 -16.84 9.65 8.26
N GLU A 140 -17.15 8.99 9.39
CA GLU A 140 -16.49 9.18 10.69
C GLU A 140 -15.29 8.23 10.92
N ALA A 141 -14.88 7.47 9.89
CA ALA A 141 -13.79 6.51 9.97
C ALA A 141 -14.02 5.39 11.01
N ASN A 142 -15.05 4.57 10.78
CA ASN A 142 -15.39 3.44 11.65
C ASN A 142 -14.39 2.28 11.49
N PHE A 143 -13.17 2.46 12.00
CA PHE A 143 -12.14 1.41 12.04
C PHE A 143 -12.57 0.20 12.89
N ARG A 144 -13.48 0.39 13.83
CA ARG A 144 -14.01 -0.70 14.66
C ARG A 144 -14.75 -1.73 13.81
N ALA A 145 -15.48 -1.31 12.78
CA ALA A 145 -16.14 -2.24 11.85
C ALA A 145 -15.15 -3.15 11.11
N ILE A 146 -13.94 -2.66 10.80
CA ILE A 146 -12.87 -3.47 10.19
C ILE A 146 -12.36 -4.51 11.19
N VAL A 147 -12.08 -4.08 12.42
CA VAL A 147 -11.60 -4.94 13.51
C VAL A 147 -12.59 -6.07 13.81
N ASP A 148 -13.86 -5.72 14.04
CA ASP A 148 -14.89 -6.70 14.36
C ASP A 148 -15.06 -7.71 13.23
N ARG A 149 -15.05 -7.24 11.98
CA ARG A 149 -15.17 -8.14 10.84
C ARG A 149 -13.95 -9.04 10.66
N LEU A 150 -12.74 -8.57 10.92
CA LEU A 150 -11.54 -9.42 10.89
C LEU A 150 -11.61 -10.54 11.94
N LEU A 151 -12.02 -10.21 13.16
CA LEU A 151 -12.22 -11.21 14.24
C LEU A 151 -13.29 -12.24 13.85
N ASP A 152 -14.41 -11.78 13.30
CA ASP A 152 -15.47 -12.66 12.79
C ASP A 152 -15.00 -13.55 11.61
N ALA A 153 -13.98 -13.11 10.85
CA ALA A 153 -13.36 -13.90 9.79
C ALA A 153 -12.35 -14.94 10.32
N GLY A 154 -12.10 -14.98 11.63
CA GLY A 154 -11.18 -15.91 12.26
C GLY A 154 -9.72 -15.44 12.30
N TYR A 155 -9.46 -14.14 12.09
CA TYR A 155 -8.14 -13.58 12.38
C TYR A 155 -7.88 -13.59 13.88
N SER A 156 -6.66 -13.92 14.28
CA SER A 156 -6.26 -13.81 15.69
C SER A 156 -6.06 -12.35 16.10
N ASP A 157 -6.10 -12.07 17.40
CA ASP A 157 -5.80 -10.74 17.94
C ASP A 157 -4.42 -10.23 17.50
N ASP A 158 -3.42 -11.12 17.36
CA ASP A 158 -2.09 -10.79 16.85
C ASP A 158 -2.13 -10.35 15.38
N GLU A 159 -2.84 -11.10 14.53
CA GLU A 159 -2.97 -10.76 13.12
C GLU A 159 -3.74 -9.45 12.93
N VAL A 160 -4.81 -9.23 13.71
CA VAL A 160 -5.55 -7.97 13.73
C VAL A 160 -4.63 -6.83 14.18
N GLY A 161 -3.86 -7.00 15.26
CA GLY A 161 -2.91 -5.99 15.74
C GLY A 161 -1.86 -5.63 14.70
N LYS A 162 -1.35 -6.62 13.96
CA LYS A 162 -0.42 -6.42 12.82
C LYS A 162 -1.04 -5.57 11.71
N ILE A 163 -2.23 -5.97 11.22
CA ILE A 163 -2.94 -5.28 10.13
C ILE A 163 -3.32 -3.84 10.52
N MET A 164 -3.78 -3.65 11.76
CA MET A 164 -4.30 -2.36 12.23
C MET A 164 -3.19 -1.35 12.59
N GLY A 165 -1.91 -1.75 12.58
CA GLY A 165 -0.81 -0.80 12.73
C GLY A 165 0.55 -1.41 13.06
N GLY A 166 0.60 -2.62 13.64
CA GLY A 166 1.87 -3.25 14.03
C GLY A 166 2.85 -3.40 12.86
N ASN A 167 2.34 -3.75 11.67
CA ASN A 167 3.16 -3.85 10.46
C ASN A 167 3.72 -2.51 10.01
N PHE A 168 2.94 -1.42 10.12
CA PHE A 168 3.41 -0.08 9.82
C PHE A 168 4.52 0.35 10.77
N PHE A 169 4.35 0.14 12.09
CA PHE A 169 5.38 0.50 13.07
C PHE A 169 6.68 -0.29 12.84
N ARG A 170 6.60 -1.58 12.54
CA ARG A 170 7.76 -2.40 12.15
C ARG A 170 8.51 -1.78 10.96
N LEU A 171 7.79 -1.42 9.88
CA LEU A 171 8.41 -0.81 8.70
C LEU A 171 8.99 0.57 9.02
N TRP A 172 8.24 1.41 9.76
CA TRP A 172 8.68 2.74 10.14
C TRP A 172 9.96 2.72 10.98
N GLU A 173 10.09 1.80 11.94
CA GLU A 173 11.31 1.60 12.73
C GLU A 173 12.48 1.15 11.86
N GLN A 174 12.24 0.27 10.89
CA GLN A 174 13.27 -0.18 9.95
C GLN A 174 13.79 0.97 9.07
N VAL A 175 12.89 1.79 8.53
CA VAL A 175 13.23 2.91 7.63
C VAL A 175 13.90 4.04 8.41
N SER A 176 13.31 4.51 9.50
CA SER A 176 13.85 5.61 10.32
C SER A 176 15.15 5.22 11.04
N GLY A 177 15.26 3.98 11.52
CA GLY A 177 16.48 3.47 12.15
C GLY A 177 17.65 3.23 11.17
N SER A 178 17.37 3.14 9.86
CA SER A 178 18.43 3.03 8.85
C SER A 178 19.18 4.35 8.64
N ALA A 179 18.49 5.49 8.81
CA ALA A 179 19.11 6.83 8.75
C ALA A 179 20.02 7.10 9.95
N ALA A 180 19.64 6.63 11.15
CA ALA A 180 20.42 6.84 12.37
C ALA A 180 21.73 6.03 12.45
N ARG A 181 21.92 5.05 11.55
CA ARG A 181 23.08 4.13 11.53
C ARG A 181 24.16 4.52 10.51
N ARG A 182 24.03 5.65 9.83
CA ARG A 182 24.99 6.17 8.84
C ARG A 182 25.54 7.51 9.29
#